data_AF-A0A3R7I2I4-F1
#
_entry.id   AF-A0A3R7I2I4-F1
#
_cell.length_a   1.000
_cell.length_b   1.000
_cell.length_c   1.000
_cell.angle_alpha   90.00
_cell.angle_beta   90.00
_cell.angle_gamma   90.00
#
_symmetry.space_group_name_H-M   'P 1'
#
loop_
_entity.id
_entity.type
_entity.pdbx_description
1 polymer ?
#
loop_
_entity_poly.entity_id
_entity_poly.type
_entity_poly.pdbx_seq_one_letter_code
_entity_poly.pdbx_strand_id
1 'polypeptide(L)' 'RYLVEKGGLLKPSVYDVPLEIDRRVAELKLETMGIKIDKLTERQRRYLESYGVGT' A
#
# COMPACT_ATOMS: atom_id res chain seq x y z
N ARG A 1 -0.92 -8.13 13.48
CA ARG A 1 -0.86 -7.57 14.85
C ARG A 1 0.61 -7.18 15.11
N TYR A 2 1.13 -6.16 14.40
CA TYR A 2 2.57 -6.04 14.09
C TYR A 2 3.50 -5.98 15.30
N LEU A 3 3.22 -5.12 16.28
CA LEU A 3 4.06 -5.00 17.48
C LEU A 3 4.00 -6.23 18.38
N VAL A 4 2.86 -6.93 18.42
CA VAL A 4 2.73 -8.18 19.21
C VAL A 4 3.50 -9.33 18.53
N GLU A 5 3.47 -9.39 17.20
CA GLU A 5 4.08 -10.48 16.43
C GLU A 5 5.58 -10.27 16.18
N LYS A 6 6.03 -9.01 16.05
CA LYS A 6 7.40 -8.66 15.66
C LYS A 6 8.15 -7.80 16.69
N GLY A 7 7.47 -7.29 17.71
CA GLY A 7 8.03 -6.33 18.66
C GLY A 7 9.22 -6.85 19.46
N GLY A 8 9.30 -8.17 19.73
CA GLY A 8 10.46 -8.77 20.39
C GLY A 8 11.76 -8.72 19.57
N LEU A 9 11.67 -8.42 18.27
CA LEU A 9 12.83 -8.26 17.37
C LEU A 9 13.20 -6.79 17.15
N LEU A 10 12.37 -5.85 17.63
CA LEU A 10 12.62 -4.43 17.47
C LEU A 10 13.54 -3.93 18.58
N LYS A 11 14.53 -3.12 18.21
CA LYS A 11 15.39 -2.43 19.17
C LYS A 11 14.70 -1.16 19.66
N PRO A 12 15.13 -0.57 20.79
CA PRO A 12 14.64 0.75 21.17
C PRO A 12 15.01 1.80 20.11
N SER A 13 14.02 2.20 19.31
CA SER A 13 14.13 3.18 18.23
C SER A 13 12.75 3.67 17.84
N VAL A 14 12.69 4.79 17.11
CA VAL A 14 11.49 5.21 16.38
C VAL A 14 11.44 4.43 15.07
N TYR A 15 10.26 3.90 14.74
CA TYR A 15 10.00 3.17 13.52
C TYR A 15 8.79 3.78 12.82
N ASP A 16 8.89 3.88 11.49
CA ASP A 16 7.72 4.18 10.67
C ASP A 16 6.73 3.02 10.70
N VAL A 17 5.45 3.35 10.48
CA VAL A 17 4.41 2.35 10.33
C VAL A 17 4.68 1.56 9.04
N PRO A 18 4.66 0.22 9.07
CA PRO A 18 4.79 -0.59 7.87
C PRO A 18 3.77 -0.18 6.80
N LEU A 19 4.23 -0.03 5.56
CA LEU A 19 3.44 0.47 4.44
C LEU A 19 2.13 -0.30 4.21
N GLU A 20 2.11 -1.60 4.48
CA GLU A 20 0.90 -2.43 4.36
C GLU A 20 -0.19 -2.00 5.35
N ILE A 21 0.19 -1.66 6.59
CA ILE A 21 -0.74 -1.21 7.62
C ILE A 21 -1.26 0.18 7.26
N ASP A 22 -0.37 1.06 6.82
CA ASP A 22 -0.74 2.42 6.40
C ASP A 22 -1.74 2.40 5.23
N ARG A 23 -1.44 1.61 4.19
CA ARG A 23 -2.36 1.38 3.06
C ARG A 23 -3.70 0.84 3.52
N ARG A 24 -3.71 -0.14 4.43
CA ARG A 24 -4.94 -0.73 4.95
C ARG A 24 -5.81 0.29 5.69
N VAL A 25 -5.20 1.17 6.48
CA VAL A 25 -5.91 2.26 7.17
C VAL A 25 -6.50 3.24 6.16
N ALA A 26 -5.74 3.63 5.13
CA ALA A 26 -6.22 4.51 4.07
C ALA A 26 -7.40 3.91 3.30
N GLU A 27 -7.33 2.63 2.91
CA GLU A 27 -8.42 1.91 2.24
C GLU A 27 -9.70 1.91 3.08
N LEU A 28 -9.60 1.54 4.36
CA LEU A 28 -10.75 1.53 5.27
C LEU A 28 -11.38 2.92 5.41
N LYS A 29 -10.56 3.97 5.48
CA LYS A 29 -11.07 5.34 5.55
C LYS A 29 -11.87 5.70 4.29
N LEU A 30 -11.33 5.41 3.11
CA LEU A 30 -12.01 5.67 1.84
C LEU A 30 -13.33 4.88 1.74
N GLU A 31 -13.34 3.62 2.17
CA GLU A 31 -14.54 2.79 2.22
C GLU A 31 -15.64 3.42 3.10
N THR A 32 -15.29 3.90 4.30
CA THR A 32 -16.26 4.58 5.18
C THR A 32 -16.81 5.88 4.59
N MET A 33 -16.08 6.49 3.66
CA MET A 33 -16.49 7.69 2.94
C MET A 33 -17.26 7.37 1.64
N GLY A 34 -17.45 6.08 1.32
CA GLY A 34 -18.07 5.64 0.07
C GLY A 34 -17.21 5.88 -1.17
N ILE A 35 -15.92 6.16 -1.00
CA ILE A 35 -14.98 6.42 -2.10
C ILE A 35 -14.36 5.08 -2.55
N LYS A 36 -14.42 4.81 -3.86
CA LYS A 36 -13.81 3.63 -4.48
C LYS A 36 -12.63 4.04 -5.35
N ILE A 37 -11.51 3.36 -5.18
CA ILE A 37 -10.36 3.46 -6.09
C ILE A 37 -10.59 2.48 -7.24
N ASP A 38 -10.49 2.95 -8.48
CA ASP A 38 -10.60 2.12 -9.67
C ASP A 38 -9.35 1.25 -9.86
N LYS A 39 -9.50 0.16 -10.61
CA LYS A 39 -8.39 -0.73 -10.95
C LYS A 39 -8.03 -0.53 -12.40
N LEU A 40 -6.72 -0.41 -12.66
CA LEU A 40 -6.22 -0.42 -14.03
C LEU A 40 -6.71 -1.66 -14.76
N THR A 41 -7.30 -1.43 -15.93
CA THR A 41 -7.59 -2.48 -16.90
C THR A 41 -6.29 -3.09 -17.39
N GLU A 42 -6.38 -4.32 -17.87
CA GLU A 42 -5.23 -5.03 -18.42
C GLU A 42 -4.56 -4.27 -19.59
N ARG A 43 -5.37 -3.59 -20.42
CA ARG A 43 -4.86 -2.71 -21.48
C ARG A 43 -4.10 -1.51 -20.92
N GLN A 44 -4.61 -0.87 -19.86
CA GLN A 44 -3.93 0.27 -19.22
C GLN A 44 -2.62 -0.15 -18.56
N ARG A 45 -2.56 -1.34 -17.92
CA ARG A 45 -1.30 -1.88 -17.38
C ARG A 45 -0.26 -2.11 -18.46
N ARG A 46 -0.62 -2.82 -19.53
CA ARG A 46 0.27 -3.04 -20.68
C ARG A 46 0.77 -1.74 -21.30
N TYR A 47 -0.09 -0.72 -21.39
CA TYR A 47 0.30 0.59 -21.88
C TYR A 47 1.38 1.22 -20.98
N LEU A 48 1.19 1.22 -19.66
CA LEU A 48 2.17 1.75 -18.70
C LEU A 48 3.51 0.99 -18.75
N GLU A 49 3.47 -0.33 -18.83
CA GLU A 49 4.67 -1.18 -18.94
C GLU A 49 5.43 -0.93 -20.25
N SER A 50 4.69 -0.75 -21.36
CA SER A 50 5.28 -0.48 -22.68
C SER A 50 5.95 0.88 -22.80
N TYR A 51 5.55 1.86 -21.97
CA TYR A 51 6.13 3.20 -21.96
C TYR A 51 7.52 3.25 -21.28
N GLY A 52 7.93 2.18 -20.58
CA GLY A 52 9.25 2.08 -19.93
C GLY A 52 10.38 1.53 -20.80
N VAL A 53 10.11 1.11 -22.03
CA VAL A 53 11.11 0.52 -22.95
C VAL A 53 11.65 1.55 -23.97
N GLY A 54 11.37 2.84 -23.76
CA GLY A 54 11.53 3.88 -24.78
C GLY A 54 12.31 5.14 -24.40
N THR A 55 13.17 5.12 -23.37
CA THR A 55 14.23 6.13 -23.14
C THR A 55 15.42 5.51 -22.41
#